data_AF-A0A1N7N539-F1
#
_entry.id   AF-A0A1N7N539-F1
#
_cell.length_a   1.000
_cell.length_b   1.000
_cell.length_c   1.000
_cell.angle_alpha   90.00
_cell.angle_beta   90.00
_cell.angle_gamma   90.00
#
_symmetry.space_group_name_H-M   'P 1'
#
loop_
_entity.id
_entity.type
_entity.pdbx_description
1 polymer ?
#
loop_
_entity_poly.entity_id
_entity_poly.type
_entity_poly.pdbx_seq_one_letter_code
_entity_poly.pdbx_strand_id
1 'polypeptide(L)'
;MTCRAPAFIVGTFDVDNYGDLLFPLVAGHELGLHGIAVQPASPTSGVVAALSDAPRPISLADLLEGEVPGCGILIGGGNIIHTVDAVVLAEYVAAGASRWAYAGLWLGASLAGAMRDLPVIWNAPGVPFPFGGARRRALVASVLRSASRVSVRDPGSVGFLEATGFGPVPVVPDTVLGLARVWPRAPLLAAHRAILARHGFAPGTRTLAIHVRGRALDGSLPVAAAEPWPV
;
A
#
# COMPACT_ATOMS: atom_id res chain seq x y z
N MET A 1 1.08 -23.43 -13.12
CA MET A 1 -0.31 -23.11 -12.78
C MET A 1 -0.60 -21.70 -13.27
N THR A 2 -1.49 -21.52 -14.24
CA THR A 2 -1.97 -20.19 -14.62
C THR A 2 -3.20 -19.88 -13.77
N CYS A 3 -3.05 -19.00 -12.79
CA CYS A 3 -4.18 -18.50 -12.01
C CYS A 3 -5.09 -17.65 -12.91
N ARG A 4 -6.40 -17.96 -12.96
CA ARG A 4 -7.40 -17.14 -13.68
C ARG A 4 -8.12 -16.12 -12.78
N ALA A 5 -8.03 -16.28 -11.46
CA ALA A 5 -8.60 -15.35 -10.49
C ALA A 5 -7.62 -14.19 -10.22
N PRO A 6 -8.06 -13.06 -9.65
CA PRO A 6 -7.13 -12.02 -9.24
C PRO A 6 -6.29 -12.47 -8.02
N ALA A 7 -5.10 -11.89 -7.87
CA ALA A 7 -4.43 -11.83 -6.59
C ALA A 7 -4.99 -10.65 -5.78
N PHE A 8 -5.23 -10.83 -4.50
CA PHE A 8 -5.56 -9.72 -3.61
C PHE A 8 -4.29 -8.98 -3.21
N ILE A 9 -4.39 -7.65 -3.06
CA ILE A 9 -3.38 -6.86 -2.33
C ILE A 9 -4.08 -6.12 -1.22
N VAL A 10 -3.56 -6.20 0.00
CA VAL A 10 -4.14 -5.54 1.17
C VAL A 10 -3.34 -4.30 1.57
N GLY A 11 -4.01 -3.20 1.86
CA GLY A 11 -3.41 -1.95 2.29
C GLY A 11 -4.45 -0.88 2.59
N THR A 12 -4.01 0.33 2.92
CA THR A 12 -4.87 1.48 3.20
C THR A 12 -5.25 2.20 1.89
N PHE A 13 -5.98 1.49 1.00
CA PHE A 13 -6.37 2.01 -0.33
C PHE A 13 -7.74 2.69 -0.35
N ASP A 14 -8.35 2.89 0.81
CA ASP A 14 -9.65 3.53 1.06
C ASP A 14 -9.49 4.87 1.81
N VAL A 15 -8.28 5.43 1.81
CA VAL A 15 -7.94 6.76 2.38
C VAL A 15 -7.16 7.59 1.36
N ASP A 16 -7.19 8.92 1.47
CA ASP A 16 -6.50 9.86 0.57
C ASP A 16 -4.96 9.89 0.82
N ASN A 17 -4.30 8.74 0.68
CA ASN A 17 -2.84 8.60 0.70
C ASN A 17 -2.32 8.22 -0.68
N TYR A 18 -1.85 9.22 -1.43
CA TYR A 18 -1.28 9.01 -2.76
C TYR A 18 -0.23 7.90 -2.80
N GLY A 19 0.68 7.84 -1.81
CA GLY A 19 1.75 6.85 -1.78
C GLY A 19 1.23 5.41 -1.68
N ASP A 20 0.26 5.17 -0.79
CA ASP A 20 -0.30 3.84 -0.60
C ASP A 20 -1.11 3.39 -1.83
N LEU A 21 -1.79 4.33 -2.49
CA LEU A 21 -2.59 4.07 -3.69
C LEU A 21 -1.76 3.67 -4.92
N LEU A 22 -0.44 3.85 -4.88
CA LEU A 22 0.45 3.37 -5.94
C LEU A 22 0.69 1.86 -5.86
N PHE A 23 0.58 1.24 -4.68
CA PHE A 23 0.92 -0.19 -4.53
C PHE A 23 0.06 -1.12 -5.39
N PRO A 24 -1.28 -0.97 -5.46
CA PRO A 24 -2.10 -1.82 -6.32
C PRO A 24 -1.82 -1.59 -7.81
N LEU A 25 -1.44 -0.38 -8.21
CA LEU A 25 -1.10 -0.05 -9.60
C LEU A 25 0.23 -0.70 -10.01
N VAL A 26 1.24 -0.62 -9.13
CA VAL A 26 2.53 -1.29 -9.34
C VAL A 26 2.36 -2.81 -9.36
N ALA A 27 1.64 -3.37 -8.38
CA ALA A 27 1.37 -4.80 -8.33
C ALA A 27 0.59 -5.28 -9.57
N GLY A 28 -0.43 -4.52 -9.99
CA GLY A 28 -1.23 -4.81 -11.17
C GLY A 28 -0.40 -4.80 -12.46
N HIS A 29 0.54 -3.87 -12.59
CA HIS A 29 1.48 -3.86 -13.72
C HIS A 29 2.36 -5.11 -13.72
N GLU A 30 3.09 -5.37 -12.64
CA GLU A 30 4.07 -6.46 -12.57
C GLU A 30 3.41 -7.85 -12.67
N LEU A 31 2.31 -8.09 -11.95
CA LEU A 31 1.58 -9.34 -12.03
C LEU A 31 0.81 -9.49 -13.35
N GLY A 32 0.39 -8.38 -13.96
CA GLY A 32 -0.24 -8.35 -15.27
C GLY A 32 0.67 -8.88 -16.39
N LEU A 33 1.99 -8.68 -16.28
CA LEU A 33 2.97 -9.29 -17.20
C LEU A 33 2.94 -10.83 -17.19
N HIS A 34 2.40 -11.41 -16.12
CA HIS A 34 2.20 -12.85 -15.95
C HIS A 34 0.74 -13.29 -16.08
N GLY A 35 -0.14 -12.39 -16.54
CA GLY A 35 -1.57 -12.68 -16.73
C GLY A 35 -2.38 -12.73 -15.43
N ILE A 36 -1.87 -12.17 -14.33
CA ILE A 36 -2.55 -12.15 -13.03
C ILE A 36 -3.09 -10.75 -12.78
N ALA A 37 -4.41 -10.64 -12.67
CA ALA A 37 -5.07 -9.40 -12.28
C ALA A 37 -4.91 -9.13 -10.77
N VAL A 38 -5.09 -7.88 -10.36
CA VAL A 38 -5.00 -7.47 -8.94
C VAL A 38 -6.33 -6.88 -8.48
N GLN A 39 -6.82 -7.36 -7.34
CA GLN A 39 -7.96 -6.81 -6.61
C GLN A 39 -7.47 -6.19 -5.31
N PRO A 40 -7.46 -4.85 -5.16
CA PRO A 40 -7.16 -4.22 -3.89
C PRO A 40 -8.21 -4.59 -2.83
N ALA A 41 -7.76 -4.69 -1.58
CA ALA A 41 -8.58 -4.85 -0.40
C ALA A 41 -8.08 -3.91 0.70
N SER A 42 -9.00 -3.31 1.43
CA SER A 42 -8.71 -2.34 2.49
C SER A 42 -9.59 -2.62 3.71
N PRO A 43 -9.31 -2.02 4.88
CA PRO A 43 -10.12 -2.24 6.08
C PRO A 43 -11.61 -2.03 5.81
N THR A 44 -11.96 -1.04 4.99
CA THR A 44 -13.31 -0.80 4.49
C THR A 44 -13.33 -0.84 2.95
N SER A 45 -14.52 -0.67 2.36
CA SER A 45 -14.69 -0.45 0.92
C SER A 45 -14.85 1.04 0.58
N GLY A 46 -14.31 1.93 1.42
CA GLY A 46 -14.38 3.37 1.24
C GLY A 46 -13.79 3.81 -0.10
N VAL A 47 -14.43 4.81 -0.72
CA VAL A 47 -13.95 5.38 -1.98
C VAL A 47 -13.05 6.56 -1.67
N VAL A 48 -11.84 6.53 -2.22
CA VAL A 48 -10.89 7.65 -2.21
C VAL A 48 -11.48 8.81 -3.02
N ALA A 49 -11.76 9.92 -2.35
CA ALA A 49 -12.44 11.05 -2.99
C ALA A 49 -11.48 11.88 -3.85
N ALA A 50 -10.22 12.00 -3.44
CA ALA A 50 -9.26 12.90 -4.08
C ALA A 50 -8.66 12.33 -5.39
N LEU A 51 -8.70 11.01 -5.60
CA LEU A 51 -8.05 10.31 -6.71
C LEU A 51 -9.03 9.31 -7.33
N SER A 52 -9.89 9.82 -8.23
CA SER A 52 -11.02 9.06 -8.80
C SER A 52 -10.63 7.92 -9.73
N ASP A 53 -9.37 7.90 -10.19
CA ASP A 53 -8.77 6.83 -10.99
C ASP A 53 -8.06 5.76 -10.14
N ALA A 54 -8.04 5.91 -8.82
CA ALA A 54 -7.52 4.89 -7.93
C ALA A 54 -8.36 3.59 -8.01
N PRO A 55 -7.70 2.41 -8.02
CA PRO A 55 -8.41 1.13 -7.97
C PRO A 55 -9.31 1.04 -6.73
N ARG A 56 -10.57 0.63 -6.93
CA ARG A 56 -11.52 0.48 -5.82
C ARG A 56 -11.23 -0.77 -5.00
N PRO A 57 -10.99 -0.66 -3.69
CA PRO A 57 -10.80 -1.83 -2.85
C PRO A 57 -12.14 -2.51 -2.52
N ILE A 58 -12.09 -3.83 -2.33
CA ILE A 58 -13.11 -4.53 -1.52
C ILE A 58 -12.78 -4.37 -0.04
N SER A 59 -13.73 -4.65 0.86
CA SER A 59 -13.44 -4.64 2.29
C SER A 59 -12.68 -5.90 2.73
N LEU A 60 -12.01 -5.83 3.89
CA LEU A 60 -11.43 -7.02 4.53
C LEU A 60 -12.51 -8.04 4.94
N ALA A 61 -13.76 -7.60 5.17
CA ALA A 61 -14.87 -8.51 5.42
C ALA A 61 -15.19 -9.35 4.17
N ASP A 62 -15.32 -8.71 3.00
CA ASP A 62 -15.54 -9.41 1.72
C ASP A 62 -14.40 -10.39 1.40
N LEU A 63 -13.15 -9.99 1.72
CA LEU A 63 -11.97 -10.86 1.58
C LEU A 63 -12.07 -12.10 2.47
N LEU A 64 -12.57 -11.96 3.71
CA LEU A 64 -12.74 -13.05 4.67
C LEU A 64 -13.92 -13.97 4.30
N GLU A 65 -15.05 -13.40 3.88
CA GLU A 65 -16.27 -14.13 3.49
C GLU A 65 -16.04 -14.98 2.24
N GLY A 66 -15.16 -14.52 1.34
CA GLY A 66 -14.66 -15.34 0.24
C GLY A 66 -15.56 -15.40 -0.99
N GLU A 67 -16.56 -14.51 -1.10
CA GLU A 67 -17.43 -14.41 -2.26
C GLU A 67 -16.67 -14.04 -3.55
N VAL A 68 -15.63 -13.21 -3.42
CA VAL A 68 -14.75 -12.83 -4.53
C VAL A 68 -13.67 -13.91 -4.69
N PRO A 69 -13.58 -14.63 -5.82
CA PRO A 69 -12.53 -15.61 -6.03
C PRO A 69 -11.16 -14.94 -6.10
N GLY A 70 -10.12 -15.62 -5.61
CA GLY A 70 -8.74 -15.16 -5.72
C GLY A 70 -7.76 -16.32 -5.69
N CYS A 71 -6.49 -16.05 -5.97
CA CYS A 71 -5.44 -17.09 -5.96
C CYS A 71 -4.22 -16.77 -5.11
N GLY A 72 -4.28 -15.70 -4.32
CA GLY A 72 -3.22 -15.32 -3.39
C GLY A 72 -3.52 -13.99 -2.75
N ILE A 73 -2.80 -13.69 -1.68
CA ILE A 73 -2.90 -12.45 -0.93
C ILE A 73 -1.50 -11.86 -0.80
N LEU A 74 -1.33 -10.65 -1.30
CA LEU A 74 -0.17 -9.81 -1.06
C LEU A 74 -0.44 -8.90 0.13
N ILE A 75 0.32 -9.04 1.21
CA ILE A 75 0.40 -8.00 2.24
C ILE A 75 1.16 -6.83 1.61
N GLY A 76 0.45 -5.72 1.37
CA GLY A 76 0.95 -4.57 0.60
C GLY A 76 2.18 -3.89 1.21
N GLY A 77 2.71 -2.90 0.51
CA GLY A 77 3.82 -2.09 1.02
C GLY A 77 3.39 -1.08 2.09
N GLY A 78 4.28 -0.13 2.40
CA GLY A 78 4.00 0.88 3.42
C GLY A 78 4.24 0.36 4.85
N ASN A 79 4.09 1.23 5.85
CA ASN A 79 4.30 0.90 7.26
C ASN A 79 3.04 0.26 7.88
N ILE A 80 2.59 -0.87 7.34
CA ILE A 80 1.27 -1.43 7.69
C ILE A 80 1.30 -2.57 8.73
N ILE A 81 2.48 -3.08 9.10
CA ILE A 81 2.59 -4.20 10.06
C ILE A 81 2.66 -3.67 11.49
N HIS A 82 1.50 -3.30 12.05
CA HIS A 82 1.38 -2.94 13.46
C HIS A 82 -0.04 -3.12 13.99
N THR A 83 -0.20 -2.86 15.29
CA THR A 83 -1.49 -2.91 16.00
C THR A 83 -1.83 -1.57 16.67
N VAL A 84 -1.17 -0.48 16.26
CA VAL A 84 -1.51 0.87 16.71
C VAL A 84 -2.85 1.30 16.11
N ASP A 85 -3.73 1.87 16.95
CA ASP A 85 -5.03 2.38 16.53
C ASP A 85 -4.87 3.50 15.49
N ALA A 86 -5.68 3.43 14.44
CA ALA A 86 -5.73 4.38 13.36
C ALA A 86 -6.61 5.61 13.68
N VAL A 87 -6.56 6.12 14.92
CA VAL A 87 -7.41 7.23 15.39
C VAL A 87 -7.19 8.54 14.64
N VAL A 88 -6.07 8.67 13.93
CA VAL A 88 -5.72 9.84 13.12
C VAL A 88 -6.37 9.81 11.72
N LEU A 89 -6.98 8.70 11.34
CA LEU A 89 -7.68 8.52 10.06
C LEU A 89 -9.18 8.64 10.31
N ALA A 90 -9.75 9.80 9.94
CA ALA A 90 -11.15 10.11 10.17
C ALA A 90 -12.10 9.10 9.52
N GLU A 91 -11.71 8.57 8.36
CA GLU A 91 -12.41 7.53 7.61
C GLU A 91 -12.59 6.27 8.45
N TYR A 92 -11.53 5.81 9.11
CA TYR A 92 -11.58 4.63 9.97
C TYR A 92 -12.24 4.88 11.32
N VAL A 93 -12.19 6.10 11.84
CA VAL A 93 -12.97 6.46 13.03
C VAL A 93 -14.46 6.42 12.71
N ALA A 94 -14.88 7.04 11.61
CA ALA A 94 -16.27 7.07 11.17
C ALA A 94 -16.82 5.66 10.87
N ALA A 95 -16.00 4.79 10.29
CA ALA A 95 -16.36 3.40 9.99
C ALA A 95 -16.26 2.45 11.20
N GLY A 96 -15.85 2.92 12.38
CA GLY A 96 -15.62 2.04 13.54
C GLY A 96 -14.46 1.05 13.36
N ALA A 97 -13.57 1.31 12.39
CA ALA A 97 -12.45 0.46 12.01
C ALA A 97 -11.13 0.80 12.73
N SER A 98 -11.05 1.97 13.38
CA SER A 98 -9.79 2.54 13.89
C SER A 98 -8.97 1.60 14.78
N ARG A 99 -9.61 0.77 15.61
CA ARG A 99 -8.92 -0.15 16.55
C ARG A 99 -8.34 -1.40 15.92
N TRP A 100 -8.79 -1.76 14.71
CA TRP A 100 -8.42 -3.03 14.09
C TRP A 100 -7.90 -2.88 12.67
N ALA A 101 -8.07 -1.75 12.00
CA ALA A 101 -7.70 -1.52 10.61
C ALA A 101 -6.29 -2.07 10.28
N TYR A 102 -5.25 -1.58 10.97
CA TYR A 102 -3.88 -2.03 10.72
C TYR A 102 -3.63 -3.48 11.11
N ALA A 103 -4.22 -3.98 12.20
CA ALA A 103 -4.12 -5.39 12.54
C ALA A 103 -4.78 -6.26 11.45
N GLY A 104 -5.94 -5.86 10.96
CA GLY A 104 -6.70 -6.53 9.90
C GLY A 104 -5.90 -6.66 8.61
N LEU A 105 -5.13 -5.63 8.23
CA LEU A 105 -4.34 -5.63 7.01
C LEU A 105 -3.32 -6.78 6.92
N TRP A 106 -2.79 -7.29 8.03
CA TRP A 106 -1.80 -8.37 7.98
C TRP A 106 -2.25 -9.61 8.75
N LEU A 107 -2.84 -9.46 9.94
CA LEU A 107 -3.37 -10.58 10.72
C LEU A 107 -4.69 -11.08 10.11
N GLY A 108 -5.61 -10.17 9.81
CA GLY A 108 -6.90 -10.51 9.19
C GLY A 108 -6.73 -11.08 7.79
N ALA A 109 -5.87 -10.47 6.98
CA ALA A 109 -5.52 -10.97 5.66
C ALA A 109 -4.84 -12.36 5.70
N SER A 110 -3.97 -12.61 6.69
CA SER A 110 -3.37 -13.94 6.87
C SER A 110 -4.39 -14.98 7.32
N LEU A 111 -5.36 -14.59 8.16
CA LEU A 111 -6.49 -15.44 8.54
C LEU A 111 -7.36 -15.77 7.32
N ALA A 112 -7.68 -14.79 6.47
CA ALA A 112 -8.39 -15.02 5.22
C ALA A 112 -7.63 -15.99 4.31
N GLY A 113 -6.30 -15.83 4.20
CA GLY A 113 -5.45 -16.77 3.47
C GLY A 113 -5.55 -18.19 3.99
N ALA A 114 -5.48 -18.38 5.31
CA ALA A 114 -5.61 -19.69 5.94
C ALA A 114 -7.02 -20.31 5.76
N MET A 115 -8.08 -19.52 5.92
CA MET A 115 -9.47 -20.00 5.78
C MET A 115 -9.82 -20.40 4.34
N ARG A 116 -9.19 -19.74 3.36
CA ARG A 116 -9.48 -19.88 1.93
C ARG A 116 -8.44 -20.69 1.17
N ASP A 117 -7.44 -21.24 1.87
CA ASP A 117 -6.29 -21.94 1.30
C ASP A 117 -5.56 -21.14 0.21
N LEU A 118 -5.36 -19.83 0.47
CA LEU A 118 -4.67 -18.92 -0.43
C LEU A 118 -3.24 -18.65 0.06
N PRO A 119 -2.23 -18.66 -0.84
CA PRO A 119 -0.87 -18.30 -0.47
C PRO A 119 -0.81 -16.82 -0.03
N VAL A 120 -0.15 -16.57 1.10
CA VAL A 120 0.08 -15.23 1.64
C VAL A 120 1.53 -14.82 1.44
N ILE A 121 1.76 -13.68 0.81
CA ILE A 121 3.09 -13.15 0.52
C ILE A 121 3.22 -11.75 1.13
N TRP A 122 4.25 -11.53 1.94
CA TRP A 122 4.59 -10.19 2.40
C TRP A 122 5.38 -9.46 1.32
N ASN A 123 4.73 -8.50 0.66
CA ASN A 123 5.24 -7.75 -0.48
C ASN A 123 6.09 -6.55 -0.02
N ALA A 124 7.14 -6.85 0.75
CA ALA A 124 8.03 -5.88 1.38
C ALA A 124 7.35 -4.81 2.25
N PRO A 125 6.37 -5.15 3.12
CA PRO A 125 5.85 -4.17 4.06
C PRO A 125 6.92 -3.69 5.04
N GLY A 126 6.70 -2.51 5.59
CA GLY A 126 7.41 -1.96 6.73
C GLY A 126 6.76 -2.35 8.06
N VAL A 127 7.59 -2.65 9.04
CA VAL A 127 7.23 -2.87 10.45
C VAL A 127 7.71 -1.64 11.22
N PRO A 128 6.83 -0.69 11.56
CA PRO A 128 7.28 0.59 12.15
C PRO A 128 7.58 0.51 13.65
N PHE A 129 7.10 -0.52 14.36
CA PHE A 129 7.19 -0.63 15.81
C PHE A 129 7.48 -2.07 16.26
N PRO A 130 8.14 -2.27 17.42
CA PRO A 130 8.32 -3.59 18.01
C PRO A 130 7.00 -4.16 18.55
N PHE A 131 6.90 -5.50 18.56
CA PHE A 131 5.77 -6.21 19.18
C PHE A 131 6.03 -6.47 20.68
N GLY A 132 5.27 -5.78 21.53
CA GLY A 132 5.35 -5.92 22.98
C GLY A 132 4.80 -7.25 23.50
N GLY A 133 5.54 -7.88 24.43
CA GLY A 133 5.11 -9.08 25.16
C GLY A 133 5.27 -10.41 24.40
N ALA A 134 5.55 -11.49 25.14
CA ALA A 134 5.83 -12.81 24.55
C ALA A 134 4.64 -13.38 23.75
N ARG A 135 3.41 -13.20 24.23
CA ARG A 135 2.20 -13.68 23.55
C ARG A 135 2.00 -13.03 22.18
N ARG A 136 2.18 -11.71 22.09
CA ARG A 136 2.06 -10.98 20.82
C ARG A 136 3.14 -11.41 19.83
N ARG A 137 4.37 -11.57 20.31
CA ARG A 137 5.49 -12.07 19.49
C ARG A 137 5.25 -13.49 18.98
N ALA A 138 4.69 -14.37 19.82
CA ALA A 138 4.31 -15.73 19.41
C ALA A 138 3.20 -15.71 18.34
N LEU A 139 2.20 -14.83 18.48
CA LEU A 139 1.16 -14.64 17.46
C LEU A 139 1.76 -14.18 16.12
N VAL A 140 2.64 -13.18 16.14
CA VAL A 140 3.33 -12.69 14.93
C VAL A 140 4.16 -13.81 14.32
N ALA A 141 4.91 -14.57 15.12
CA ALA A 141 5.68 -15.72 14.62
C ALA A 141 4.79 -16.76 13.92
N SER A 142 3.59 -17.04 14.43
CA SER A 142 2.64 -17.94 13.78
C SER A 142 2.17 -17.40 12.42
N VAL A 143 1.88 -16.10 12.33
CA VAL A 143 1.49 -15.45 11.06
C VAL A 143 2.62 -15.49 10.04
N LEU A 144 3.86 -15.25 10.47
CA LEU A 144 5.02 -15.34 9.61
C LEU A 144 5.24 -16.76 9.08
N ARG A 145 5.03 -17.79 9.91
CA ARG A 145 5.14 -19.20 9.51
C ARG A 145 4.03 -19.66 8.57
N SER A 146 2.84 -19.06 8.63
CA SER A 146 1.76 -19.38 7.70
C SER A 146 1.94 -18.71 6.34
N ALA A 147 2.76 -17.66 6.23
CA ALA A 147 3.02 -16.99 4.97
C ALA A 147 3.90 -17.86 4.05
N SER A 148 3.52 -17.94 2.77
CA SER A 148 4.29 -18.63 1.74
C SER A 148 5.61 -17.93 1.44
N ARG A 149 5.68 -16.61 1.67
CA ARG A 149 6.93 -15.83 1.59
C ARG A 149 6.85 -14.61 2.49
N VAL A 150 7.94 -14.37 3.23
CA VAL A 150 8.12 -13.17 4.05
C VAL A 150 9.29 -12.35 3.52
N SER A 151 9.08 -11.05 3.33
CA SER A 151 10.14 -10.06 3.07
C SER A 151 9.72 -8.71 3.64
N VAL A 152 10.70 -7.86 3.96
CA VAL A 152 10.46 -6.47 4.44
C VAL A 152 11.32 -5.49 3.66
N ARG A 153 10.97 -4.21 3.70
CA ARG A 153 11.67 -3.19 2.88
C ARG A 153 12.95 -2.61 3.46
N ASP A 154 13.15 -2.76 4.77
CA ASP A 154 14.25 -2.09 5.46
C ASP A 154 14.79 -2.92 6.64
N PRO A 155 16.05 -2.71 7.04
CA PRO A 155 16.65 -3.41 8.18
C PRO A 155 15.99 -3.11 9.54
N GLY A 156 15.38 -1.93 9.71
CA GLY A 156 14.66 -1.59 10.94
C GLY A 156 13.47 -2.52 11.17
N SER A 157 12.74 -2.80 10.10
CA SER A 157 11.66 -3.79 10.09
C SER A 157 12.15 -5.19 10.49
N VAL A 158 13.33 -5.61 10.03
CA VAL A 158 13.95 -6.89 10.44
C VAL A 158 14.20 -6.91 11.95
N GLY A 159 14.81 -5.85 12.50
CA GLY A 159 15.12 -5.77 13.92
C GLY A 159 13.89 -5.95 14.83
N PHE A 160 12.72 -5.48 14.40
CA PHE A 160 11.48 -5.70 15.15
C PHE A 160 10.91 -7.12 15.01
N LEU A 161 11.18 -7.81 13.90
CA LEU A 161 10.77 -9.19 13.68
C LEU A 161 11.71 -10.21 14.33
N GLU A 162 12.99 -9.90 14.54
CA GLU A 162 13.95 -10.79 15.20
C GLU A 162 13.45 -11.27 16.57
N ALA A 163 12.84 -10.37 17.35
CA ALA A 163 12.29 -10.68 18.67
C ALA A 163 11.18 -11.75 18.66
N THR A 164 10.61 -12.05 17.48
CA THR A 164 9.59 -13.10 17.30
C THR A 164 10.18 -14.51 17.25
N GLY A 165 11.49 -14.65 17.00
CA GLY A 165 12.15 -15.95 16.82
C GLY A 165 11.73 -16.69 15.55
N PHE A 166 11.15 -15.99 14.56
CA PHE A 166 10.75 -16.58 13.28
C PHE A 166 11.95 -17.06 12.44
N GLY A 167 13.06 -16.31 12.47
CA GLY A 167 14.25 -16.57 11.68
C GLY A 167 14.61 -15.40 10.77
N PRO A 168 15.63 -15.56 9.90
CA PRO A 168 16.08 -14.52 8.99
C PRO A 168 14.97 -14.08 8.02
N VAL A 169 14.75 -12.78 7.90
CA VAL A 169 13.81 -12.18 6.95
C VAL A 169 14.60 -11.37 5.91
N PRO A 170 14.47 -11.66 4.60
CA PRO A 170 15.18 -10.91 3.58
C PRO A 170 14.67 -9.47 3.50
N VAL A 171 15.61 -8.54 3.35
CA VAL A 171 15.33 -7.15 2.99
C VAL A 171 15.33 -7.04 1.47
N VAL A 172 14.24 -6.55 0.90
CA VAL A 172 14.11 -6.26 -0.54
C VAL A 172 13.69 -4.81 -0.74
N PRO A 173 13.95 -4.18 -1.90
CA PRO A 173 13.53 -2.80 -2.10
C PRO A 173 12.00 -2.65 -2.04
N ASP A 174 11.53 -1.49 -1.58
CA ASP A 174 10.10 -1.15 -1.59
C ASP A 174 9.57 -1.26 -3.03
N THR A 175 8.41 -1.92 -3.20
CA THR A 175 7.87 -2.21 -4.53
C THR A 175 7.54 -0.94 -5.32
N VAL A 176 7.30 0.19 -4.65
CA VAL A 176 7.08 1.47 -5.31
C VAL A 176 8.28 1.92 -6.14
N LEU A 177 9.48 1.37 -5.94
CA LEU A 177 10.61 1.63 -6.84
C LEU A 177 10.38 1.10 -8.27
N GLY A 178 9.38 0.24 -8.48
CA GLY A 178 8.91 -0.21 -9.78
C GLY A 178 8.15 0.85 -10.60
N LEU A 179 7.85 2.03 -10.03
CA LEU A 179 7.05 3.08 -10.69
C LEU A 179 7.51 3.44 -12.11
N ALA A 180 8.82 3.47 -12.36
CA ALA A 180 9.37 3.83 -13.67
C ALA A 180 9.01 2.81 -14.77
N ARG A 181 8.63 1.58 -14.41
CA ARG A 181 8.12 0.56 -15.35
C ARG A 181 6.63 0.74 -15.63
N VAL A 182 5.86 1.14 -14.62
CA VAL A 182 4.43 1.44 -14.76
C VAL A 182 4.22 2.71 -15.58
N TRP A 183 4.96 3.77 -15.27
CA TRP A 183 4.92 5.04 -15.98
C TRP A 183 6.31 5.42 -16.49
N PRO A 184 6.67 4.96 -17.70
CA PRO A 184 7.94 5.33 -18.32
C PRO A 184 8.05 6.83 -18.55
N ARG A 185 9.30 7.33 -18.60
CA ARG A 185 9.60 8.75 -18.75
C ARG A 185 8.98 9.38 -20.01
N ALA A 186 9.00 8.68 -21.14
CA ALA A 186 8.57 9.28 -22.42
C ALA A 186 7.07 9.68 -22.42
N PRO A 187 6.12 8.81 -22.02
CA PRO A 187 4.73 9.22 -21.79
C PRO A 187 4.56 10.33 -20.75
N LEU A 188 5.33 10.28 -19.65
CA LEU A 188 5.28 11.31 -18.60
C LEU A 188 5.74 12.69 -19.09
N LEU A 189 6.68 12.76 -20.04
CA LEU A 189 7.10 14.01 -20.65
C LEU A 189 5.96 14.68 -21.44
N ALA A 190 5.10 13.90 -22.09
CA ALA A 190 3.94 14.45 -22.79
C ALA A 190 2.92 15.04 -21.79
N ALA A 191 2.63 14.31 -20.71
CA ALA A 191 1.77 14.79 -19.63
C ALA A 191 2.34 16.05 -18.95
N HIS A 192 3.64 16.07 -18.66
CA HIS A 192 4.33 17.24 -18.11
C HIS A 192 4.25 18.45 -19.03
N ARG A 193 4.48 18.28 -20.34
CA ARG A 193 4.33 19.37 -21.33
C ARG A 193 2.89 19.89 -21.40
N ALA A 194 1.89 19.00 -21.27
CA ALA A 194 0.50 19.41 -21.24
C ALA A 194 0.18 20.25 -19.98
N ILE A 195 0.76 19.90 -18.82
CA ILE A 195 0.67 20.70 -17.59
C ILE A 195 1.33 22.07 -17.80
N LEU A 196 2.56 22.11 -18.33
CA LEU A 196 3.25 23.37 -18.63
C LEU A 196 2.41 24.29 -19.54
N ALA A 197 1.89 23.74 -20.65
CA ALA A 197 1.06 24.48 -21.60
C ALA A 197 -0.23 25.02 -20.95
N ARG A 198 -0.90 24.20 -20.11
CA ARG A 198 -2.10 24.61 -19.36
C ARG A 198 -1.85 25.79 -18.44
N HIS A 199 -0.65 25.91 -17.90
CA HIS A 199 -0.24 27.00 -17.01
C HIS A 199 0.55 28.11 -17.74
N GLY A 200 0.63 28.08 -19.07
CA GLY A 200 1.29 29.12 -19.86
C GLY A 200 2.82 29.11 -19.83
N PHE A 201 3.44 28.01 -19.38
CA PHE A 201 4.90 27.86 -19.34
C PHE A 201 5.45 27.28 -20.65
N ALA A 202 6.67 27.69 -21.01
CA ALA A 202 7.38 27.15 -22.16
C ALA A 202 7.75 25.66 -21.96
N PRO A 203 7.81 24.82 -23.02
CA PRO A 203 8.10 23.38 -22.90
C PRO A 203 9.45 23.00 -22.27
N GLY A 204 10.39 23.95 -22.15
CA GLY A 204 11.71 23.78 -21.54
C GLY A 204 11.83 24.33 -20.11
N THR A 205 10.74 24.85 -19.53
CA THR A 205 10.76 25.40 -18.17
C THR A 205 11.19 24.33 -17.18
N ARG A 206 12.22 24.63 -16.38
CA ARG A 206 12.64 23.76 -15.27
C ARG A 206 11.58 23.84 -14.18
N THR A 207 11.06 22.70 -13.79
CA THR A 207 10.01 22.59 -12.77
C THR A 207 10.51 21.85 -11.55
N LEU A 208 10.11 22.32 -10.37
CA LEU A 208 10.20 21.58 -9.13
C LEU A 208 8.78 21.25 -8.67
N ALA A 209 8.51 19.97 -8.41
CA ALA A 209 7.26 19.54 -7.80
C ALA A 209 7.49 19.36 -6.28
N ILE A 210 6.70 20.05 -5.46
CA ILE A 210 6.79 19.96 -4.00
C ILE A 210 5.49 19.36 -3.49
N HIS A 211 5.58 18.19 -2.87
CA HIS A 211 4.44 17.56 -2.20
C HIS A 211 4.49 17.91 -0.73
N VAL A 212 3.52 18.69 -0.27
CA VAL A 212 3.39 19.08 1.14
C VAL A 212 2.19 18.36 1.73
N ARG A 213 2.34 17.81 2.94
CA ARG A 213 1.18 17.24 3.65
C ARG A 213 0.21 18.39 3.96
N GLY A 214 -1.08 18.24 3.67
CA GLY A 214 -2.08 19.28 3.90
C GLY A 214 -2.02 19.87 5.31
N ARG A 215 -1.78 19.05 6.34
CA ARG A 215 -1.60 19.51 7.74
C ARG A 215 -0.37 20.40 8.00
N ALA A 216 0.62 20.40 7.11
CA ALA A 216 1.78 21.28 7.18
C ALA A 216 1.53 22.63 6.49
N LEU A 217 0.43 22.73 5.74
CA LEU A 217 -0.10 23.96 5.19
C LEU A 217 -1.22 24.39 6.13
N ASP A 218 -1.03 25.47 6.88
CA ASP A 218 -2.01 26.08 7.78
C ASP A 218 -3.23 26.69 7.04
N GLY A 219 -3.59 26.16 5.87
CA GLY A 219 -4.64 26.67 4.99
C GLY A 219 -4.23 27.87 4.12
N SER A 220 -3.00 28.38 4.24
CA SER A 220 -2.57 29.62 3.56
C SER A 220 -1.99 29.45 2.15
N LEU A 221 -1.58 28.24 1.75
CA LEU A 221 -0.98 28.00 0.43
C LEU A 221 -1.99 27.32 -0.52
N PRO A 222 -2.20 27.86 -1.73
CA PRO A 222 -3.07 27.20 -2.71
C PRO A 222 -2.51 25.82 -3.07
N VAL A 223 -3.42 24.86 -3.25
CA VAL A 223 -3.15 23.42 -3.52
C VAL A 223 -2.31 23.20 -4.80
N ALA A 224 -2.18 24.22 -5.65
CA ALA A 224 -1.20 24.29 -6.72
C ALA A 224 -0.72 25.74 -6.87
N ALA A 225 0.54 26.01 -6.52
CA ALA A 225 1.26 27.21 -6.90
C ALA A 225 2.40 26.79 -7.84
N ALA A 226 2.44 27.37 -9.04
CA ALA A 226 3.54 27.20 -9.96
C ALA A 226 4.23 28.57 -10.11
N GLU A 227 5.37 28.72 -9.46
CA GLU A 227 6.21 29.90 -9.64
C GLU A 227 7.45 29.52 -10.47
N PRO A 228 7.86 30.36 -11.43
CA PRO A 228 9.11 30.16 -12.14
C PRO A 228 10.27 30.21 -11.14
N TRP A 229 11.13 29.19 -11.16
CA TRP A 229 12.32 29.15 -10.32
C TRP A 229 13.27 30.30 -10.72
N PRO A 230 13.59 31.25 -9.81
CA PRO A 230 14.53 32.31 -10.12
C PRO A 230 15.93 31.72 -10.32
N VAL A 231 16.55 32.06 -11.46
CA VAL A 231 17.92 31.67 -11.81
C VAL A 231 18.91 32.61 -11.16
#